data_AF-A0A534D630-F1
#
_entry.id   AF-A0A534D630-F1
#
_cell.length_a   1.000
_cell.length_b   1.000
_cell.length_c   1.000
_cell.angle_alpha   90.00
_cell.angle_beta   90.00
_cell.angle_gamma   90.00
#
_symmetry.space_group_name_H-M   'P 1'
#
loop_
_entity.id
_entity.type
_entity.pdbx_description
1 polymer ?
#
loop_
_entity_poly.entity_id
_entity_poly.type
_entity_poly.pdbx_seq_one_letter_code
_entity_poly.pdbx_strand_id
1 'polypeptide(L)'
;MQARHARHVAVRRVDLSRPGAGADHVTGTAEAPMQDFQQRGQQDQVPDPAEPDDDRLHGGCRHDSSPQWEAHKLVGSGRPWQASHKTMRAFAWFLALTALALAAIAVFSYPAWTLLHPYFDFPFHRVGERIGMLALLVGFLLIARHLKLADRASLGYGLPRRAFLREMSLALALGVASMLAVVGLMSALGLLEWTPAADFSGADLLRLAALRVVSGFAVAFIEETFLRGAMHTAIERESGTRPAVLLTALLYAATHFLASYHIAPAQVTSRSGLELLAGTLHSWAQPAGMVDAFLALLAVGVVLGLVRAATGNIAACTGLHAGWVWVMLVAHELTRPARGAPLGFLLSRVDGFVGW
;
A
#
# COMPACT_ATOMS: atom_id res chain seq x y z
N MET A 1 -31.98 -42.37 -34.23
CA MET A 1 -32.56 -41.67 -33.05
C MET A 1 -31.72 -42.01 -31.83
N GLN A 2 -30.82 -41.12 -31.40
CA GLN A 2 -29.94 -41.33 -30.25
C GLN A 2 -30.27 -40.32 -29.15
N ALA A 3 -30.71 -40.82 -28.00
CA ALA A 3 -30.93 -40.03 -26.79
C ALA A 3 -29.57 -39.76 -26.10
N ARG A 4 -29.24 -38.48 -25.88
CA ARG A 4 -28.09 -38.05 -25.09
C ARG A 4 -28.53 -37.71 -23.66
N HIS A 5 -27.91 -38.37 -22.69
CA HIS A 5 -28.00 -38.07 -21.27
C HIS A 5 -27.38 -36.70 -20.96
N ALA A 6 -28.13 -35.85 -20.28
CA ALA A 6 -27.65 -34.62 -19.67
C ALA A 6 -26.85 -34.96 -18.40
N ARG A 7 -25.58 -34.54 -18.33
CA ARG A 7 -24.81 -34.51 -17.09
C ARG A 7 -25.00 -33.14 -16.44
N HIS A 8 -25.64 -33.13 -15.27
CA HIS A 8 -25.63 -32.00 -14.35
C HIS A 8 -24.19 -31.67 -13.95
N VAL A 9 -23.75 -30.44 -14.24
CA VAL A 9 -22.52 -29.86 -13.69
C VAL A 9 -22.93 -29.13 -12.41
N ALA A 10 -22.53 -29.67 -11.26
CA ALA A 10 -22.72 -29.00 -9.98
C ALA A 10 -21.80 -27.78 -9.87
N VAL A 11 -22.40 -26.61 -9.66
CA VAL A 11 -21.73 -25.32 -9.47
C VAL A 11 -21.08 -25.29 -8.09
N ARG A 12 -19.78 -25.01 -8.05
CA ARG A 12 -18.99 -24.80 -6.83
C ARG A 12 -19.37 -23.45 -6.22
N ARG A 13 -20.07 -23.44 -5.07
CA ARG A 13 -20.27 -22.22 -4.27
C ARG A 13 -18.90 -21.67 -3.86
N VAL A 14 -18.71 -20.37 -4.03
CA VAL A 14 -17.54 -19.64 -3.53
C VAL A 14 -17.75 -19.41 -2.03
N ASP A 15 -16.86 -19.97 -1.21
CA ASP A 15 -16.79 -19.69 0.23
C ASP A 15 -15.82 -18.53 0.46
N LEU A 16 -16.37 -17.34 0.78
CA LEU A 16 -15.61 -16.11 1.06
C LEU A 16 -15.41 -15.86 2.57
N SER A 17 -15.47 -16.90 3.39
CA SER A 17 -15.39 -16.78 4.86
C SER A 17 -13.95 -16.70 5.41
N ARG A 18 -12.91 -16.68 4.57
CA ARG A 18 -11.51 -16.52 5.00
C ARG A 18 -10.73 -15.61 4.04
N PRO A 19 -10.05 -14.56 4.52
CA PRO A 19 -8.93 -13.98 3.79
C PRO A 19 -7.75 -14.98 3.89
N GLY A 20 -7.75 -16.00 3.04
CA GLY A 20 -6.69 -17.01 2.92
C GLY A 20 -7.19 -18.46 3.02
N ALA A 21 -7.25 -19.13 1.87
CA ALA A 21 -7.13 -20.57 1.57
C ALA A 21 -7.83 -21.66 2.42
N GLY A 22 -8.38 -22.67 1.71
CA GLY A 22 -8.12 -24.09 1.99
C GLY A 22 -8.94 -24.76 3.09
N ALA A 23 -9.25 -26.03 2.87
CA ALA A 23 -10.31 -26.80 3.48
C ALA A 23 -9.95 -27.48 4.83
N ASP A 24 -11.02 -27.76 5.57
CA ASP A 24 -11.29 -28.88 6.49
C ASP A 24 -10.77 -28.95 7.94
N HIS A 25 -11.74 -29.39 8.75
CA HIS A 25 -11.75 -29.93 10.11
C HIS A 25 -11.51 -29.00 11.30
N VAL A 26 -12.60 -28.74 12.06
CA VAL A 26 -12.62 -28.94 13.53
C VAL A 26 -14.03 -29.35 13.99
N THR A 27 -14.06 -30.45 14.75
CA THR A 27 -15.10 -30.97 15.66
C THR A 27 -15.32 -30.07 16.89
N GLY A 28 -16.55 -29.88 17.38
CA GLY A 28 -16.75 -29.41 18.76
C GLY A 28 -18.08 -28.68 19.05
N THR A 29 -18.97 -29.45 19.65
CA THR A 29 -20.24 -29.21 20.38
C THR A 29 -20.38 -28.00 21.32
N ALA A 30 -21.68 -27.63 21.51
CA ALA A 30 -22.40 -27.05 22.68
C ALA A 30 -22.31 -25.52 22.90
N GLU A 31 -23.39 -24.73 22.69
CA GLU A 31 -24.52 -24.43 23.63
C GLU A 31 -24.01 -23.93 25.00
N ALA A 32 -24.37 -22.77 25.58
CA ALA A 32 -25.69 -22.11 25.70
C ALA A 32 -25.52 -20.64 26.22
N PRO A 33 -26.59 -19.86 26.53
CA PRO A 33 -26.66 -18.43 26.20
C PRO A 33 -26.70 -17.41 27.37
N MET A 34 -26.33 -16.18 27.02
CA MET A 34 -26.97 -14.88 27.32
C MET A 34 -28.07 -14.81 28.39
N GLN A 35 -27.83 -14.05 29.47
CA GLN A 35 -28.86 -13.35 30.24
C GLN A 35 -28.38 -11.98 30.75
N ASP A 36 -29.19 -10.97 30.41
CA ASP A 36 -29.55 -9.74 31.13
C ASP A 36 -28.62 -9.16 32.20
N PHE A 37 -28.27 -7.88 32.04
CA PHE A 37 -28.52 -6.90 33.10
C PHE A 37 -28.76 -5.51 32.51
N GLN A 38 -29.99 -5.03 32.72
CA GLN A 38 -30.50 -3.72 32.38
C GLN A 38 -30.41 -2.79 33.61
N GLN A 39 -30.05 -1.53 33.37
CA GLN A 39 -30.33 -0.32 34.16
C GLN A 39 -29.65 -0.05 35.53
N ARG A 40 -28.91 1.07 35.57
CA ARG A 40 -29.00 2.18 36.55
C ARG A 40 -28.36 3.42 35.88
N GLY A 41 -29.08 4.53 35.66
CA GLY A 41 -29.32 5.60 36.63
C GLY A 41 -28.19 6.64 36.49
N GLN A 42 -28.32 7.64 35.60
CA GLN A 42 -28.91 8.98 35.81
C GLN A 42 -28.12 9.85 36.81
N GLN A 43 -27.76 11.06 36.34
CA GLN A 43 -27.21 12.24 37.06
C GLN A 43 -25.74 12.19 37.50
N ASP A 44 -24.90 13.00 36.84
CA ASP A 44 -24.36 14.20 37.48
C ASP A 44 -23.76 15.16 36.46
N GLN A 45 -24.09 16.43 36.65
CA GLN A 45 -23.80 17.59 35.81
C GLN A 45 -23.02 18.55 36.70
N VAL A 46 -21.71 18.69 36.46
CA VAL A 46 -20.86 19.71 37.11
C VAL A 46 -19.98 20.34 36.01
N PRO A 47 -19.93 21.67 35.89
CA PRO A 47 -19.18 22.37 34.86
C PRO A 47 -17.71 22.56 35.27
N ASP A 48 -16.79 22.29 34.36
CA ASP A 48 -15.35 22.58 34.54
C ASP A 48 -14.99 23.88 33.77
N PRO A 49 -14.13 24.76 34.31
CA PRO A 49 -13.99 26.15 33.87
C PRO A 49 -13.05 26.31 32.69
N ALA A 50 -13.17 27.48 32.04
CA ALA A 50 -12.40 27.90 30.88
C ALA A 50 -10.88 27.83 31.08
N GLU A 51 -10.18 27.20 30.13
CA GLU A 51 -8.73 27.32 29.96
C GLU A 51 -8.35 28.75 29.56
N PRO A 52 -7.25 29.31 30.11
CA PRO A 52 -6.73 30.60 29.70
C PRO A 52 -5.94 30.52 28.38
N ASP A 53 -6.15 31.54 27.56
CA ASP A 53 -5.53 31.85 26.28
C ASP A 53 -4.04 32.20 26.45
N ASP A 54 -3.15 31.29 26.03
CA ASP A 54 -1.68 31.39 26.20
C ASP A 54 -0.96 31.85 24.91
N ASP A 55 -1.62 32.69 24.10
CA ASP A 55 -1.09 33.20 22.82
C ASP A 55 -0.41 34.59 22.91
N ARG A 56 0.05 34.98 24.09
CA ARG A 56 0.92 36.15 24.26
C ARG A 56 2.18 35.74 24.97
N LEU A 57 3.22 35.38 24.21
CA LEU A 57 4.65 35.65 24.52
C LEU A 57 5.63 34.96 23.54
N HIS A 58 5.44 35.02 22.22
CA HIS A 58 6.57 34.82 21.29
C HIS A 58 6.50 35.77 20.09
N GLY A 59 7.48 36.67 20.03
CA GLY A 59 7.64 37.63 18.96
C GLY A 59 7.99 36.98 17.62
N GLY A 60 7.23 37.35 16.59
CA GLY A 60 7.78 37.76 15.30
C GLY A 60 8.48 36.71 14.43
N CYS A 61 7.70 35.88 13.75
CA CYS A 61 7.94 35.52 12.34
C CYS A 61 6.57 35.25 11.69
N ARG A 62 6.05 36.21 10.91
CA ARG A 62 4.88 35.95 10.05
C ARG A 62 5.28 34.90 9.03
N HIS A 63 4.64 33.73 9.09
CA HIS A 63 4.66 32.79 7.97
C HIS A 63 3.90 33.43 6.81
N ASP A 64 4.63 33.93 5.81
CA ASP A 64 4.02 34.34 4.55
C ASP A 64 3.62 33.08 3.79
N SER A 65 2.32 32.81 3.75
CA SER A 65 1.69 31.69 3.05
C SER A 65 1.16 32.11 1.67
N SER A 66 1.85 33.03 0.99
CA SER A 66 1.51 33.42 -0.38
C SER A 66 1.88 32.31 -1.40
N PRO A 67 1.07 32.11 -2.46
CA PRO A 67 1.31 31.08 -3.48
C PRO A 67 2.67 31.21 -4.20
N GLN A 68 3.27 32.40 -4.20
CA GLN A 68 4.56 32.68 -4.83
C GLN A 68 5.75 32.07 -4.08
N TRP A 69 5.66 31.92 -2.76
CA TRP A 69 6.68 31.27 -1.93
C TRP A 69 6.75 29.76 -2.17
N GLU A 70 5.60 29.10 -2.35
CA GLU A 70 5.55 27.65 -2.63
C GLU A 70 6.05 27.31 -4.04
N ALA A 71 5.79 28.17 -5.02
CA ALA A 71 6.32 28.02 -6.38
C ALA A 71 7.87 28.07 -6.41
N HIS A 72 8.49 28.87 -5.53
CA HIS A 72 9.95 28.98 -5.40
C HIS A 72 10.63 27.70 -4.90
N LYS A 73 9.92 26.80 -4.22
CA LYS A 73 10.43 25.48 -3.81
C LYS A 73 10.42 24.47 -4.97
N LEU A 74 9.45 24.57 -5.87
CA LEU A 74 9.31 23.69 -7.04
C LEU A 74 10.23 24.14 -8.20
N VAL A 75 10.27 25.45 -8.43
CA VAL A 75 11.10 26.13 -9.43
C VAL A 75 12.27 26.78 -8.70
N GLY A 76 13.33 26.02 -8.48
CA GLY A 76 14.51 26.48 -7.74
C GLY A 76 14.95 27.87 -8.18
N SER A 77 15.28 28.72 -7.21
CA SER A 77 15.83 30.06 -7.43
C SER A 77 16.92 29.97 -8.51
N GLY A 78 16.81 30.72 -9.61
CA GLY A 78 17.71 30.71 -10.77
C GLY A 78 19.16 31.14 -10.48
N ARG A 79 19.75 30.59 -9.42
CA ARG A 79 21.17 30.69 -9.10
C ARG A 79 21.93 29.68 -9.98
N PRO A 80 23.12 30.05 -10.50
CA PRO A 80 23.96 29.12 -11.23
C PRO A 80 24.19 27.86 -10.39
N TRP A 81 24.09 26.69 -11.04
CA TRP A 81 24.26 25.37 -10.43
C TRP A 81 25.63 25.28 -9.76
N GLN A 82 25.69 25.56 -8.45
CA GLN A 82 26.80 25.13 -7.63
C GLN A 82 26.57 23.65 -7.33
N ALA A 83 27.43 22.81 -7.90
CA ALA A 83 27.55 21.40 -7.56
C ALA A 83 28.00 21.27 -6.11
N SER A 84 27.11 21.52 -5.16
CA SER A 84 27.27 20.98 -3.82
C SER A 84 27.23 19.46 -3.99
N HIS A 85 28.29 18.76 -3.62
CA HIS A 85 28.32 17.30 -3.59
C HIS A 85 27.25 16.84 -2.59
N LYS A 86 26.01 16.72 -3.05
CA LYS A 86 24.89 16.23 -2.25
C LYS A 86 25.17 14.77 -1.96
N THR A 87 25.55 14.49 -0.72
CA THR A 87 25.71 13.12 -0.26
C THR A 87 24.33 12.43 -0.31
N MET A 88 24.29 11.17 -0.74
CA MET A 88 23.05 10.38 -0.85
C MET A 88 22.94 9.36 0.29
N ARG A 89 23.43 9.71 1.49
CA ARG A 89 23.62 8.75 2.59
C ARG A 89 22.29 8.29 3.15
N ALA A 90 21.32 9.19 3.29
CA ALA A 90 19.98 8.87 3.76
C ALA A 90 19.32 7.85 2.82
N PHE A 91 19.34 8.08 1.51
CA PHE A 91 18.79 7.12 0.55
C PHE A 91 19.51 5.77 0.59
N ALA A 92 20.84 5.77 0.72
CA ALA A 92 21.62 4.55 0.84
C ALA A 92 21.23 3.71 2.08
N TRP A 93 20.88 4.34 3.20
CA TRP A 93 20.37 3.62 4.38
C TRP A 93 19.06 2.90 4.11
N PHE A 94 18.10 3.55 3.44
CA PHE A 94 16.83 2.91 3.08
C PHE A 94 17.02 1.82 2.01
N LEU A 95 17.93 2.01 1.06
CA LEU A 95 18.27 0.97 0.08
C LEU A 95 18.93 -0.24 0.75
N ALA A 96 19.84 0.00 1.70
CA ALA A 96 20.47 -1.04 2.49
C ALA A 96 19.44 -1.78 3.36
N LEU A 97 18.44 -1.08 3.91
CA LEU A 97 17.33 -1.71 4.62
C LEU A 97 16.53 -2.66 3.72
N THR A 98 16.15 -2.21 2.53
CA THR A 98 15.43 -3.06 1.55
C THR A 98 16.26 -4.27 1.15
N ALA A 99 17.56 -4.08 0.87
CA ALA A 99 18.47 -5.17 0.55
C ALA A 99 18.64 -6.15 1.71
N LEU A 100 18.74 -5.66 2.95
CA LEU A 100 18.84 -6.48 4.15
C LEU A 100 17.56 -7.29 4.38
N ALA A 101 16.39 -6.72 4.13
CA ALA A 101 15.13 -7.46 4.23
C ALA A 101 15.04 -8.59 3.20
N LEU A 102 15.46 -8.34 1.94
CA LEU A 102 15.55 -9.37 0.91
C LEU A 102 16.56 -10.47 1.27
N ALA A 103 17.72 -10.09 1.81
CA ALA A 103 18.72 -11.04 2.32
C ALA A 103 18.16 -11.86 3.50
N ALA A 104 17.38 -11.24 4.39
CA ALA A 104 16.74 -11.93 5.51
C ALA A 104 15.74 -12.99 5.01
N ILE A 105 14.96 -12.70 3.97
CA ILE A 105 14.11 -13.70 3.31
C ILE A 105 14.98 -14.88 2.85
N ALA A 106 16.07 -14.62 2.12
CA ALA A 106 16.92 -15.68 1.60
C ALA A 106 17.56 -16.57 2.68
N VAL A 107 17.99 -15.97 3.78
CA VAL A 107 18.73 -16.67 4.84
C VAL A 107 17.80 -17.35 5.84
N PHE A 108 16.72 -16.68 6.25
CA PHE A 108 15.90 -17.12 7.39
C PHE A 108 14.62 -17.88 6.99
N SER A 109 14.17 -17.82 5.72
CA SER A 109 12.93 -18.52 5.32
C SER A 109 12.98 -20.03 5.54
N TYR A 110 14.08 -20.68 5.14
CA TYR A 110 14.27 -22.12 5.37
C TYR A 110 14.28 -22.52 6.85
N PRO A 111 15.18 -21.99 7.71
CA PRO A 111 15.21 -22.39 9.11
C PRO A 111 13.93 -22.02 9.88
N ALA A 112 13.28 -20.90 9.55
CA ALA A 112 12.01 -20.55 10.18
C ALA A 112 10.88 -21.50 9.74
N TRP A 113 10.85 -21.87 8.47
CA TRP A 113 9.83 -22.79 7.96
C TRP A 113 9.99 -24.19 8.54
N THR A 114 11.20 -24.73 8.64
CA THR A 114 11.43 -26.05 9.25
C THR A 114 11.02 -26.08 10.72
N LEU A 115 11.14 -24.97 11.43
CA LEU A 115 10.70 -24.83 12.82
C LEU A 115 9.18 -24.74 12.94
N LEU A 116 8.50 -24.00 12.05
CA LEU A 116 7.08 -23.65 12.19
C LEU A 116 6.13 -24.59 11.45
N HIS A 117 6.53 -25.09 10.29
CA HIS A 117 5.67 -25.90 9.42
C HIS A 117 5.08 -27.14 10.11
N PRO A 118 5.83 -27.90 10.95
CA PRO A 118 5.28 -29.07 11.64
C PRO A 118 4.09 -28.77 12.57
N TYR A 119 3.95 -27.53 13.03
CA TYR A 119 2.92 -27.13 14.00
C TYR A 119 1.75 -26.37 13.36
N PHE A 120 2.00 -25.65 12.26
CA PHE A 120 1.04 -24.69 11.70
C PHE A 120 0.74 -24.88 10.20
N ASP A 121 1.40 -25.82 9.53
CA ASP A 121 1.23 -26.12 8.10
C ASP A 121 1.28 -24.87 7.19
N PHE A 122 2.14 -23.91 7.53
CA PHE A 122 2.28 -22.70 6.74
C PHE A 122 3.07 -22.97 5.44
N PRO A 123 2.62 -22.44 4.28
CA PRO A 123 3.39 -22.43 3.05
C PRO A 123 4.69 -21.66 3.20
N PHE A 124 5.71 -22.12 2.49
CA PHE A 124 7.06 -21.59 2.53
C PHE A 124 7.14 -20.08 2.25
N HIS A 125 6.52 -19.64 1.15
CA HIS A 125 6.52 -18.24 0.72
C HIS A 125 5.90 -17.30 1.77
N ARG A 126 4.84 -17.72 2.47
CA ARG A 126 4.20 -16.92 3.52
C ARG A 126 5.15 -16.70 4.71
N VAL A 127 5.94 -17.70 5.08
CA VAL A 127 6.96 -17.54 6.13
C VAL A 127 8.01 -16.52 5.69
N GLY A 128 8.49 -16.62 4.44
CA GLY A 128 9.42 -15.65 3.87
C GLY A 128 8.88 -14.22 3.82
N GLU A 129 7.64 -14.02 3.37
CA GLU A 129 6.98 -12.72 3.36
C GLU A 129 6.94 -12.09 4.76
N ARG A 130 6.61 -12.87 5.80
CA ARG A 130 6.59 -12.40 7.20
C ARG A 130 7.97 -12.04 7.71
N ILE A 131 9.00 -12.81 7.36
CA ILE A 131 10.40 -12.48 7.69
C ILE A 131 10.81 -11.16 7.05
N GLY A 132 10.51 -10.97 5.76
CA GLY A 132 10.79 -9.72 5.06
C GLY A 132 10.09 -8.52 5.72
N MET A 133 8.79 -8.65 6.03
CA MET A 133 8.03 -7.63 6.75
C MET A 133 8.63 -7.31 8.12
N LEU A 134 9.00 -8.32 8.91
CA LEU A 134 9.61 -8.13 10.23
C LEU A 134 11.00 -7.46 10.12
N ALA A 135 11.83 -7.87 9.17
CA ALA A 135 13.13 -7.27 8.91
C ALA A 135 13.00 -5.81 8.50
N LEU A 136 12.06 -5.48 7.61
CA LEU A 136 11.74 -4.10 7.24
C LEU A 136 11.25 -3.30 8.44
N LEU A 137 10.33 -3.83 9.25
CA LEU A 137 9.78 -3.14 10.41
C LEU A 137 10.86 -2.84 11.45
N VAL A 138 11.62 -3.84 11.87
CA VAL A 138 12.68 -3.67 12.88
C VAL A 138 13.76 -2.73 12.35
N GLY A 139 14.23 -2.94 11.13
CA GLY A 139 15.25 -2.09 10.53
C GLY A 139 14.76 -0.65 10.30
N PHE A 140 13.49 -0.47 9.93
CA PHE A 140 12.87 0.85 9.84
C PHE A 140 12.88 1.58 11.18
N LEU A 141 12.47 0.92 12.27
CA LEU A 141 12.50 1.52 13.61
C LEU A 141 13.91 1.94 14.02
N LEU A 142 14.93 1.13 13.71
CA LEU A 142 16.33 1.45 14.01
C LEU A 142 16.84 2.63 13.17
N ILE A 143 16.60 2.63 11.86
CA ILE A 143 17.02 3.71 10.95
C ILE A 143 16.27 5.00 11.25
N ALA A 144 14.96 4.94 11.52
CA ALA A 144 14.17 6.11 11.88
C ALA A 144 14.69 6.76 13.16
N ARG A 145 15.15 5.97 14.15
CA ARG A 145 15.81 6.52 15.35
C ARG A 145 17.19 7.08 15.02
N HIS A 146 18.01 6.35 14.26
CA HIS A 146 19.36 6.75 13.89
C HIS A 146 19.38 8.09 13.12
N LEU A 147 18.45 8.27 12.20
CA LEU A 147 18.31 9.46 11.36
C LEU A 147 17.43 10.56 11.98
N LYS A 148 16.95 10.38 13.23
CA LYS A 148 16.08 11.33 13.94
C LYS A 148 14.80 11.68 13.14
N LEU A 149 14.12 10.64 12.68
CA LEU A 149 12.87 10.68 11.93
C LEU A 149 11.67 10.20 12.75
N ALA A 150 11.89 9.69 13.97
CA ALA A 150 10.87 9.10 14.84
C ALA A 150 10.00 10.16 15.57
N ASP A 151 9.68 11.26 14.88
CA ASP A 151 8.79 12.31 15.36
C ASP A 151 7.66 12.56 14.35
N ARG A 152 6.55 13.12 14.84
CA ARG A 152 5.34 13.32 14.02
C ARG A 152 5.59 14.21 12.81
N ALA A 153 6.42 15.24 12.93
CA ALA A 153 6.66 16.17 11.81
C ALA A 153 7.47 15.47 10.71
N SER A 154 8.53 14.75 11.08
CA SER A 154 9.35 13.98 10.13
C SER A 154 8.57 12.90 9.39
N LEU A 155 7.64 12.22 10.07
CA LEU A 155 6.78 11.21 9.45
C LEU A 155 5.61 11.80 8.65
N GLY A 156 5.46 13.14 8.63
CA GLY A 156 4.38 13.81 7.89
C GLY A 156 3.02 13.84 8.60
N TYR A 157 3.01 13.60 9.92
CA TYR A 157 1.84 13.68 10.82
C TYR A 157 1.81 14.97 11.65
N GLY A 158 2.44 16.04 11.16
CA GLY A 158 2.55 17.33 11.86
C GLY A 158 1.23 18.10 12.00
N LEU A 159 0.22 17.78 11.19
CA LEU A 159 -1.09 18.43 11.26
C LEU A 159 -1.89 18.06 12.52
N PRO A 160 -2.74 18.96 13.03
CA PRO A 160 -3.79 18.62 13.98
C PRO A 160 -4.71 17.54 13.40
N ARG A 161 -5.20 16.63 14.26
CA ARG A 161 -5.99 15.45 13.82
C ARG A 161 -7.16 15.79 12.91
N ARG A 162 -7.93 16.85 13.21
CA ARG A 162 -9.09 17.27 12.42
C ARG A 162 -8.69 17.74 11.02
N ALA A 163 -7.59 18.49 10.90
CA ALA A 163 -7.08 18.96 9.61
C ALA A 163 -6.52 17.80 8.79
N PHE A 164 -5.78 16.88 9.42
CA PHE A 164 -5.27 15.66 8.78
C PHE A 164 -6.41 14.81 8.22
N LEU A 165 -7.45 14.53 9.01
CA LEU A 165 -8.60 13.74 8.56
C LEU A 165 -9.37 14.44 7.43
N ARG A 166 -9.55 15.76 7.50
CA ARG A 166 -10.20 16.53 6.43
C ARG A 166 -9.42 16.42 5.12
N GLU A 167 -8.13 16.72 5.13
CA GLU A 167 -7.28 16.66 3.94
C GLU A 167 -7.23 15.23 3.36
N MET A 168 -7.05 14.22 4.22
CA MET A 168 -7.08 12.81 3.83
C MET A 168 -8.42 12.41 3.22
N SER A 169 -9.56 12.85 3.78
CA SER A 169 -10.89 12.52 3.26
C SER A 169 -11.18 13.16 1.90
N LEU A 170 -10.76 14.40 1.68
CA LEU A 170 -10.88 15.09 0.40
C LEU A 170 -10.01 14.41 -0.67
N ALA A 171 -8.78 14.08 -0.30
CA ALA A 171 -7.85 13.34 -1.16
C ALA A 171 -8.35 11.92 -1.45
N LEU A 172 -8.99 11.25 -0.50
CA LEU A 172 -9.63 9.95 -0.71
C LEU A 172 -10.74 10.05 -1.75
N ALA A 173 -11.63 11.04 -1.63
CA ALA A 173 -12.69 11.25 -2.61
C ALA A 173 -12.12 11.51 -4.01
N LEU A 174 -11.04 12.31 -4.12
CA LEU A 174 -10.34 12.55 -5.38
C LEU A 174 -9.66 11.27 -5.93
N GLY A 175 -9.05 10.46 -5.07
CA GLY A 175 -8.44 9.19 -5.44
C GLY A 175 -9.48 8.20 -5.98
N VAL A 176 -10.59 8.04 -5.26
CA VAL A 176 -11.71 7.21 -5.70
C VAL A 176 -12.28 7.71 -7.04
N ALA A 177 -12.57 9.01 -7.16
CA ALA A 177 -13.13 9.58 -8.38
C ALA A 177 -12.20 9.39 -9.58
N SER A 178 -10.90 9.65 -9.42
CA SER A 178 -9.92 9.49 -10.49
C SER A 178 -9.73 8.03 -10.90
N MET A 179 -9.66 7.09 -9.96
CA MET A 179 -9.53 5.67 -10.31
C MET A 179 -10.82 5.11 -10.92
N LEU A 180 -11.99 5.54 -10.45
CA LEU A 180 -13.26 5.18 -11.10
C LEU A 180 -13.35 5.71 -12.52
N ALA A 181 -12.82 6.91 -12.79
CA ALA A 181 -12.73 7.43 -14.16
C ALA A 181 -11.82 6.57 -15.04
N VAL A 182 -10.68 6.10 -14.51
CA VAL A 182 -9.79 5.15 -15.22
C VAL A 182 -10.52 3.83 -15.50
N VAL A 183 -11.13 3.19 -14.50
CA VAL A 183 -11.90 1.94 -14.67
C VAL A 183 -13.06 2.12 -15.65
N GLY A 184 -13.76 3.25 -15.59
CA GLY A 184 -14.84 3.62 -16.49
C GLY A 184 -14.36 3.77 -17.93
N LEU A 185 -13.22 4.44 -18.14
CA LEU A 185 -12.60 4.57 -19.46
C LEU A 185 -12.16 3.21 -20.01
N MET A 186 -11.50 2.38 -19.19
CA MET A 186 -11.11 1.01 -19.58
C MET A 186 -12.33 0.18 -19.98
N SER A 187 -13.44 0.29 -19.24
CA SER A 187 -14.69 -0.38 -19.57
C SER A 187 -15.31 0.12 -20.87
N ALA A 188 -15.33 1.44 -21.09
CA ALA A 188 -15.84 2.06 -22.31
C ALA A 188 -15.02 1.68 -23.56
N LEU A 189 -13.72 1.47 -23.39
CA LEU A 189 -12.81 0.99 -24.44
C LEU A 189 -12.87 -0.54 -24.65
N GLY A 190 -13.71 -1.25 -23.89
CA GLY A 190 -13.84 -2.70 -23.98
C GLY A 190 -12.60 -3.46 -23.50
N LEU A 191 -11.80 -2.86 -22.61
CA LEU A 191 -10.58 -3.47 -22.05
C LEU A 191 -10.87 -4.41 -20.86
N LEU A 192 -12.05 -4.30 -20.26
CA LEU A 192 -12.45 -5.08 -19.09
C LEU A 192 -13.67 -5.96 -19.39
N GLU A 193 -13.54 -7.25 -19.12
CA GLU A 193 -14.62 -8.20 -19.03
C GLU A 193 -15.18 -8.20 -17.62
N TRP A 194 -16.43 -7.77 -17.45
CA TRP A 194 -17.10 -7.72 -16.16
C TRP A 194 -17.64 -9.09 -15.77
N THR A 195 -17.48 -9.46 -14.49
CA THR A 195 -18.13 -10.64 -13.93
C THR A 195 -19.65 -10.47 -13.97
N PRO A 196 -20.42 -11.51 -14.35
CA PRO A 196 -21.87 -11.44 -14.40
C PRO A 196 -22.49 -10.96 -13.08
N ALA A 197 -23.44 -10.04 -13.15
CA ALA A 197 -24.11 -9.49 -11.97
C ALA A 197 -24.86 -10.56 -11.14
N ALA A 198 -25.24 -11.68 -11.75
CA ALA A 198 -25.89 -12.80 -11.07
C ALA A 198 -24.97 -13.51 -10.06
N ASP A 199 -23.65 -13.30 -10.14
CA ASP A 199 -22.66 -13.95 -9.27
C ASP A 199 -22.53 -13.26 -7.90
N PHE A 200 -23.08 -12.04 -7.74
CA PHE A 200 -22.95 -11.26 -6.51
C PHE A 200 -24.29 -10.72 -6.01
N SER A 201 -24.58 -10.93 -4.71
CA SER A 201 -25.65 -10.18 -4.06
C SER A 201 -25.20 -8.76 -3.70
N GLY A 202 -26.15 -7.84 -3.47
CA GLY A 202 -25.82 -6.48 -3.02
C GLY A 202 -25.06 -6.47 -1.68
N ALA A 203 -25.33 -7.45 -0.80
CA ALA A 203 -24.60 -7.63 0.45
C ALA A 203 -23.14 -8.07 0.22
N ASP A 204 -22.89 -8.94 -0.76
CA ASP A 204 -21.53 -9.37 -1.12
C ASP A 204 -20.71 -8.21 -1.68
N LEU A 205 -21.32 -7.37 -2.53
CA LEU A 205 -20.67 -6.18 -3.07
C LEU A 205 -20.31 -5.17 -1.97
N LEU A 206 -21.24 -4.91 -1.04
CA LEU A 206 -20.98 -4.04 0.10
C LEU A 206 -19.87 -4.59 0.99
N ARG A 207 -19.89 -5.90 1.28
CA ARG A 207 -18.85 -6.57 2.07
C ARG A 207 -17.49 -6.50 1.39
N LEU A 208 -17.42 -6.76 0.09
CA LEU A 208 -16.21 -6.64 -0.71
C LEU A 208 -15.66 -5.20 -0.61
N ALA A 209 -16.49 -4.19 -0.91
CA ALA A 209 -16.08 -2.79 -0.86
C ALA A 209 -15.55 -2.40 0.53
N ALA A 210 -16.24 -2.83 1.61
CA ALA A 210 -15.82 -2.58 2.99
C ALA A 210 -14.49 -3.25 3.36
N LEU A 211 -14.25 -4.49 2.91
CA LEU A 211 -12.97 -5.16 3.17
C LEU A 211 -11.82 -4.54 2.37
N ARG A 212 -12.08 -4.12 1.13
CA ARG A 212 -11.06 -3.51 0.27
C ARG A 212 -10.69 -2.09 0.70
N VAL A 213 -11.59 -1.30 1.29
CA VAL A 213 -11.23 0.02 1.82
C VAL A 213 -10.27 -0.08 3.01
N VAL A 214 -10.49 -1.06 3.91
CA VAL A 214 -9.57 -1.32 5.03
C VAL A 214 -8.19 -1.72 4.51
N SER A 215 -8.15 -2.58 3.48
CA SER A 215 -6.90 -3.00 2.83
C SER A 215 -6.18 -1.80 2.20
N GLY A 216 -6.91 -0.94 1.48
CA GLY A 216 -6.36 0.26 0.85
C GLY A 216 -5.76 1.23 1.86
N PHE A 217 -6.42 1.47 2.99
CA PHE A 217 -5.86 2.28 4.06
C PHE A 217 -4.65 1.64 4.73
N ALA A 218 -4.69 0.34 5.00
CA ALA A 218 -3.56 -0.36 5.63
C ALA A 218 -2.29 -0.22 4.78
N VAL A 219 -2.40 -0.47 3.47
CA VAL A 219 -1.30 -0.31 2.51
C VAL A 219 -0.84 1.16 2.45
N ALA A 220 -1.77 2.09 2.22
CA ALA A 220 -1.43 3.50 2.08
C ALA A 220 -0.74 4.06 3.34
N PHE A 221 -1.20 3.73 4.55
CA PHE A 221 -0.53 4.21 5.76
C PHE A 221 0.89 3.65 5.92
N ILE A 222 1.09 2.36 5.66
CA ILE A 222 2.41 1.74 5.76
C ILE A 222 3.36 2.36 4.74
N GLU A 223 2.95 2.41 3.48
CA GLU A 223 3.78 2.88 2.37
C GLU A 223 4.04 4.38 2.45
N GLU A 224 3.02 5.20 2.69
CA GLU A 224 3.19 6.65 2.76
C GLU A 224 4.00 7.08 3.99
N THR A 225 3.89 6.37 5.12
CA THR A 225 4.73 6.64 6.31
C THR A 225 6.19 6.32 6.02
N PHE A 226 6.46 5.19 5.36
CA PHE A 226 7.82 4.78 5.02
C PHE A 226 8.43 5.68 3.94
N LEU A 227 7.71 5.88 2.83
CA LEU A 227 8.19 6.57 1.64
C LEU A 227 8.09 8.09 1.76
N ARG A 228 6.88 8.64 1.96
CA ARG A 228 6.62 10.10 1.95
C ARG A 228 6.80 10.74 3.34
N GLY A 229 6.77 9.93 4.39
CA GLY A 229 7.16 10.32 5.73
C GLY A 229 8.67 10.26 5.90
N ALA A 230 9.17 9.13 6.38
CA ALA A 230 10.55 8.98 6.83
C ALA A 230 11.58 9.19 5.70
N MET A 231 11.47 8.44 4.60
CA MET A 231 12.49 8.45 3.55
C MET A 231 12.53 9.78 2.80
N HIS A 232 11.37 10.33 2.43
CA HIS A 232 11.28 11.64 1.79
C HIS A 232 11.89 12.73 2.68
N THR A 233 11.52 12.80 3.96
CA THR A 233 12.09 13.77 4.90
C THR A 233 13.61 13.62 5.03
N ALA A 234 14.11 12.39 5.13
CA ALA A 234 15.55 12.13 5.25
C ALA A 234 16.33 12.61 4.03
N ILE A 235 15.84 12.29 2.83
CA ILE A 235 16.46 12.70 1.56
C ILE A 235 16.32 14.21 1.38
N GLU A 236 15.16 14.79 1.72
CA GLU A 236 14.93 16.22 1.58
C GLU A 236 15.88 17.03 2.47
N ARG A 237 16.09 16.61 3.72
CA ARG A 237 17.04 17.24 4.65
C ARG A 237 18.48 17.23 4.14
N GLU A 238 18.89 16.18 3.44
CA GLU A 238 20.28 16.01 2.97
C GLU A 238 20.51 16.56 1.55
N SER A 239 19.56 16.32 0.65
CA SER A 239 19.70 16.49 -0.81
C SER A 239 18.64 17.40 -1.44
N GLY A 240 17.66 17.86 -0.67
CA GLY A 240 16.57 18.72 -1.11
C GLY A 240 15.37 17.97 -1.73
N THR A 241 14.32 18.72 -2.01
CA THR A 241 12.99 18.19 -2.39
C THR A 241 12.99 17.40 -3.70
N ARG A 242 13.72 17.86 -4.73
CA ARG A 242 13.76 17.18 -6.04
C ARG A 242 14.26 15.72 -5.94
N PRO A 243 15.43 15.43 -5.36
CA PRO A 243 15.85 14.05 -5.08
C PRO A 243 14.86 13.29 -4.19
N ALA A 244 14.25 13.93 -3.19
CA ALA A 244 13.28 13.26 -2.33
C ALA A 244 12.06 12.76 -3.12
N VAL A 245 11.52 13.58 -4.03
CA VAL A 245 10.42 13.18 -4.93
C VAL A 245 10.85 12.05 -5.86
N LEU A 246 11.96 12.22 -6.59
CA LEU A 246 12.35 11.28 -7.64
C LEU A 246 12.83 9.93 -7.09
N LEU A 247 13.63 9.93 -6.03
CA LEU A 247 14.17 8.68 -5.47
C LEU A 247 13.12 7.88 -4.70
N THR A 248 12.19 8.54 -4.01
CA THR A 248 11.06 7.83 -3.37
C THR A 248 10.11 7.24 -4.39
N ALA A 249 9.82 7.97 -5.49
CA ALA A 249 9.02 7.46 -6.60
C ALA A 249 9.70 6.27 -7.30
N LEU A 250 11.01 6.35 -7.52
CA LEU A 250 11.77 5.26 -8.14
C LEU A 250 11.76 4.00 -7.29
N LEU A 251 12.00 4.13 -5.97
CA LEU A 251 11.96 2.98 -5.07
C LEU A 251 10.55 2.39 -4.99
N TYR A 252 9.52 3.24 -4.89
CA TYR A 252 8.11 2.84 -4.90
C TYR A 252 7.76 1.98 -6.13
N ALA A 253 8.10 2.47 -7.34
CA ALA A 253 7.86 1.72 -8.57
C ALA A 253 8.66 0.42 -8.59
N ALA A 254 9.93 0.45 -8.18
CA ALA A 254 10.78 -0.74 -8.15
C ALA A 254 10.25 -1.86 -7.23
N THR A 255 9.77 -1.51 -6.04
CA THR A 255 9.28 -2.51 -5.07
C THR A 255 8.01 -3.21 -5.51
N HIS A 256 7.21 -2.62 -6.40
CA HIS A 256 6.01 -3.25 -6.94
C HIS A 256 6.29 -4.43 -7.87
N PHE A 257 7.53 -4.59 -8.34
CA PHE A 257 7.94 -5.72 -9.16
C PHE A 257 8.61 -6.85 -8.36
N LEU A 258 8.58 -6.78 -7.02
CA LEU A 258 8.95 -7.88 -6.14
C LEU A 258 7.82 -8.91 -6.13
N ALA A 259 8.00 -9.99 -6.89
CA ALA A 259 6.97 -11.00 -7.12
C ALA A 259 6.80 -11.96 -5.93
N SER A 260 5.57 -12.44 -5.72
CA SER A 260 5.33 -13.61 -4.85
C SER A 260 5.68 -14.88 -5.60
N TYR A 261 6.81 -15.50 -5.24
CA TYR A 261 7.23 -16.78 -5.78
C TYR A 261 6.82 -17.94 -4.85
N HIS A 262 6.27 -18.99 -5.43
CA HIS A 262 5.66 -20.09 -4.68
C HIS A 262 6.48 -21.36 -4.85
N ILE A 263 6.89 -21.95 -3.73
CA ILE A 263 7.57 -23.25 -3.67
C ILE A 263 6.66 -24.22 -2.93
N ALA A 264 6.38 -25.37 -3.54
CA ALA A 264 5.55 -26.39 -2.90
C ALA A 264 6.25 -26.97 -1.67
N PRO A 265 5.55 -27.26 -0.56
CA PRO A 265 6.15 -27.81 0.66
C PRO A 265 7.07 -29.02 0.42
N ALA A 266 6.66 -29.93 -0.47
CA ALA A 266 7.43 -31.13 -0.83
C ALA A 266 8.74 -30.85 -1.57
N GLN A 267 8.94 -29.64 -2.10
CA GLN A 267 10.11 -29.21 -2.85
C GLN A 267 11.04 -28.31 -2.02
N VAL A 268 10.69 -28.03 -0.75
CA VAL A 268 11.49 -27.15 0.10
C VAL A 268 12.80 -27.84 0.49
N THR A 269 13.91 -27.19 0.13
CA THR A 269 15.27 -27.60 0.49
C THR A 269 15.98 -26.48 1.25
N SER A 270 17.19 -26.75 1.76
CA SER A 270 18.02 -25.72 2.40
C SER A 270 18.38 -24.55 1.49
N ARG A 271 18.26 -24.71 0.16
CA ARG A 271 18.49 -23.65 -0.83
C ARG A 271 17.23 -22.87 -1.21
N SER A 272 16.05 -23.30 -0.77
CA SER A 272 14.78 -22.70 -1.21
C SER A 272 14.60 -21.25 -0.79
N GLY A 273 15.32 -20.77 0.24
CA GLY A 273 15.37 -19.33 0.54
C GLY A 273 16.00 -18.50 -0.59
N LEU A 274 17.07 -19.00 -1.22
CA LEU A 274 17.69 -18.34 -2.38
C LEU A 274 16.80 -18.41 -3.62
N GLU A 275 16.11 -19.54 -3.82
CA GLU A 275 15.14 -19.71 -4.90
C GLU A 275 13.95 -18.75 -4.74
N LEU A 276 13.48 -18.56 -3.50
CA LEU A 276 12.44 -17.60 -3.17
C LEU A 276 12.88 -16.17 -3.49
N LEU A 277 14.10 -15.78 -3.09
CA LEU A 277 14.65 -14.47 -3.43
C LEU A 277 14.80 -14.28 -4.96
N ALA A 278 15.33 -15.27 -5.66
CA ALA A 278 15.50 -15.22 -7.12
C ALA A 278 14.14 -15.10 -7.83
N GLY A 279 13.14 -15.86 -7.37
CA GLY A 279 11.78 -15.78 -7.86
C GLY A 279 11.13 -14.41 -7.58
N THR A 280 11.36 -13.83 -6.41
CA THR A 280 10.89 -12.48 -6.08
C THR A 280 11.49 -11.40 -6.98
N LEU A 281 12.73 -11.58 -7.42
CA LEU A 281 13.39 -10.66 -8.35
C LEU A 281 13.16 -11.00 -9.83
N HIS A 282 12.39 -12.04 -10.16
CA HIS A 282 12.29 -12.56 -11.52
C HIS A 282 11.78 -11.53 -12.54
N SER A 283 10.84 -10.68 -12.14
CA SER A 283 10.32 -9.60 -13.00
C SER A 283 11.47 -8.78 -13.62
N TRP A 284 12.50 -8.46 -12.83
CA TRP A 284 13.66 -7.67 -13.26
C TRP A 284 14.52 -8.34 -14.32
N ALA A 285 14.41 -9.67 -14.50
CA ALA A 285 15.05 -10.37 -15.60
C ALA A 285 14.35 -10.16 -16.95
N GLN A 286 13.12 -9.60 -16.94
CA GLN A 286 12.33 -9.30 -18.15
C GLN A 286 11.83 -7.85 -18.19
N PRO A 287 12.71 -6.83 -18.24
CA PRO A 287 12.32 -5.42 -18.11
C PRO A 287 11.29 -4.95 -19.16
N ALA A 288 11.37 -5.49 -20.38
CA ALA A 288 10.42 -5.18 -21.43
C ALA A 288 8.98 -5.51 -21.03
N GLY A 289 8.76 -6.55 -20.24
CA GLY A 289 7.44 -6.98 -19.78
C GLY A 289 6.80 -6.09 -18.72
N MET A 290 7.57 -5.22 -18.07
CA MET A 290 7.11 -4.38 -16.95
C MET A 290 7.15 -2.88 -17.20
N VAL A 291 7.73 -2.43 -18.32
CA VAL A 291 8.07 -1.01 -18.53
C VAL A 291 6.85 -0.09 -18.47
N ASP A 292 5.71 -0.56 -18.96
CA ASP A 292 4.42 0.14 -18.94
C ASP A 292 3.95 0.43 -17.51
N ALA A 293 3.74 -0.62 -16.72
CA ALA A 293 3.36 -0.48 -15.31
C ALA A 293 4.43 0.23 -14.49
N PHE A 294 5.72 0.03 -14.79
CA PHE A 294 6.79 0.70 -14.07
C PHE A 294 6.73 2.21 -14.27
N LEU A 295 6.51 2.68 -15.51
CA LEU A 295 6.36 4.11 -15.81
C LEU A 295 5.09 4.68 -15.21
N ALA A 296 3.97 3.95 -15.23
CA ALA A 296 2.73 4.36 -14.58
C ALA A 296 2.90 4.52 -13.07
N LEU A 297 3.49 3.52 -12.39
CA LEU A 297 3.78 3.56 -10.96
C LEU A 297 4.82 4.62 -10.60
N LEU A 298 5.81 4.86 -11.47
CA LEU A 298 6.76 5.95 -11.29
C LEU A 298 6.05 7.31 -11.36
N ALA A 299 5.15 7.50 -12.31
CA ALA A 299 4.36 8.73 -12.44
C ALA A 299 3.46 8.95 -11.22
N VAL A 300 2.72 7.92 -10.78
CA VAL A 300 1.97 7.93 -9.51
C VAL A 300 2.87 8.29 -8.34
N GLY A 301 4.06 7.68 -8.29
CA GLY A 301 5.03 7.90 -7.24
C GLY A 301 5.53 9.35 -7.19
N VAL A 302 5.76 9.95 -8.35
CA VAL A 302 6.12 11.37 -8.50
C VAL A 302 4.97 12.26 -8.07
N VAL A 303 3.73 11.99 -8.48
CA VAL A 303 2.54 12.76 -8.07
C VAL A 303 2.43 12.78 -6.54
N LEU A 304 2.50 11.62 -5.88
CA LEU A 304 2.47 11.55 -4.41
C LEU A 304 3.65 12.29 -3.77
N GLY A 305 4.85 12.19 -4.35
CA GLY A 305 6.02 12.94 -3.89
C GLY A 305 5.82 14.45 -4.01
N LEU A 306 5.24 14.94 -5.10
CA LEU A 306 4.93 16.36 -5.32
C LEU A 306 3.84 16.85 -4.36
N VAL A 307 2.80 16.05 -4.13
CA VAL A 307 1.77 16.35 -3.13
C VAL A 307 2.41 16.47 -1.75
N ARG A 308 3.25 15.52 -1.34
CA ARG A 308 3.99 15.58 -0.07
C ARG A 308 4.86 16.84 0.04
N ALA A 309 5.54 17.22 -1.03
CA ALA A 309 6.39 18.40 -1.08
C ALA A 309 5.59 19.70 -0.94
N ALA A 310 4.40 19.76 -1.55
CA ALA A 310 3.50 20.90 -1.50
C ALA A 310 2.79 21.03 -0.15
N THR A 311 2.22 19.94 0.37
CA THR A 311 1.38 20.00 1.59
C THR A 311 2.18 19.90 2.89
N GLY A 312 3.46 19.49 2.83
CA GLY A 312 4.29 19.33 4.03
C GLY A 312 3.90 18.14 4.91
N ASN A 313 2.93 17.31 4.50
CA ASN A 313 2.36 16.24 5.30
C ASN A 313 1.90 15.06 4.41
N ILE A 314 1.55 13.91 5.01
CA ILE A 314 1.14 12.71 4.25
C ILE A 314 -0.37 12.50 4.16
N ALA A 315 -1.21 13.40 4.69
CA ALA A 315 -2.67 13.22 4.71
C ALA A 315 -3.23 13.07 3.29
N ALA A 316 -2.93 14.02 2.40
CA ALA A 316 -3.37 13.96 1.01
C ALA A 316 -2.78 12.75 0.26
N CYS A 317 -1.51 12.41 0.51
CA CYS A 317 -0.87 11.24 -0.09
C CYS A 317 -1.59 9.94 0.32
N THR A 318 -1.85 9.79 1.61
CA THR A 318 -2.56 8.62 2.19
C THR A 318 -3.96 8.51 1.60
N GLY A 319 -4.70 9.62 1.52
CA GLY A 319 -6.06 9.65 0.97
C GLY A 319 -6.09 9.23 -0.50
N LEU A 320 -5.29 9.89 -1.35
CA LEU A 320 -5.20 9.57 -2.78
C LEU A 320 -4.83 8.10 -3.00
N HIS A 321 -3.76 7.65 -2.35
CA HIS A 321 -3.26 6.29 -2.46
C HIS A 321 -4.29 5.25 -2.00
N ALA A 322 -4.90 5.45 -0.82
CA ALA A 322 -5.94 4.55 -0.32
C ALA A 322 -7.15 4.47 -1.27
N GLY A 323 -7.55 5.60 -1.87
CA GLY A 323 -8.66 5.65 -2.83
C GLY A 323 -8.36 4.89 -4.10
N TRP A 324 -7.16 5.05 -4.66
CA TRP A 324 -6.69 4.30 -5.82
C TRP A 324 -6.65 2.80 -5.56
N VAL A 325 -6.01 2.37 -4.48
CA VAL A 325 -5.90 0.96 -4.11
C VAL A 325 -7.26 0.34 -3.82
N TRP A 326 -8.15 1.08 -3.15
CA TRP A 326 -9.50 0.59 -2.86
C TRP A 326 -10.27 0.27 -4.13
N VAL A 327 -10.35 1.21 -5.08
CA VAL A 327 -11.08 1.01 -6.34
C VAL A 327 -10.42 -0.09 -7.18
N MET A 328 -9.09 -0.11 -7.26
CA MET A 328 -8.34 -1.15 -7.97
C MET A 328 -8.63 -2.55 -7.39
N LEU A 329 -8.59 -2.73 -6.08
CA LEU A 329 -8.85 -4.01 -5.43
C LEU A 329 -10.29 -4.49 -5.63
N VAL A 330 -11.26 -3.58 -5.68
CA VAL A 330 -12.65 -3.93 -6.03
C VAL A 330 -12.74 -4.30 -7.51
N ALA A 331 -12.12 -3.53 -8.40
CA ALA A 331 -12.13 -3.80 -9.84
C ALA A 331 -11.48 -5.15 -10.18
N HIS A 332 -10.37 -5.53 -9.52
CA HIS A 332 -9.71 -6.83 -9.71
C HIS A 332 -10.60 -8.03 -9.34
N GLU A 333 -11.57 -7.85 -8.43
CA GLU A 333 -12.53 -8.90 -8.08
C GLU A 333 -13.68 -8.99 -9.08
N LEU A 334 -14.09 -7.83 -9.64
CA LEU A 334 -15.27 -7.70 -10.49
C LEU A 334 -14.97 -7.76 -11.98
N THR A 335 -13.70 -7.72 -12.38
CA THR A 335 -13.30 -7.62 -13.78
C THR A 335 -12.11 -8.51 -14.11
N ARG A 336 -11.97 -8.83 -15.40
CA ARG A 336 -10.78 -9.47 -15.96
C ARG A 336 -10.33 -8.71 -17.22
N PRO A 337 -9.03 -8.71 -17.56
CA PRO A 337 -8.57 -8.15 -18.81
C PRO A 337 -9.23 -8.84 -20.01
N ALA A 338 -9.83 -8.05 -20.91
CA ALA A 338 -10.52 -8.57 -22.09
C ALA A 338 -9.52 -9.14 -23.10
N ARG A 339 -9.68 -10.42 -23.47
CA ARG A 339 -8.75 -11.06 -24.40
C ARG A 339 -9.02 -10.62 -25.84
N GLY A 340 -8.02 -10.03 -26.48
CA GLY A 340 -8.10 -9.64 -27.89
C GLY A 340 -8.77 -8.29 -28.14
N ALA A 341 -8.93 -7.44 -27.11
CA ALA A 341 -9.36 -6.07 -27.30
C ALA A 341 -8.38 -5.32 -28.24
N PRO A 342 -8.85 -4.56 -29.25
CA PRO A 342 -7.97 -3.86 -30.18
C PRO A 342 -6.97 -2.90 -29.50
N LEU A 343 -7.37 -2.33 -28.36
CA LEU A 343 -6.56 -1.44 -27.53
C LEU A 343 -5.96 -2.14 -26.30
N GLY A 344 -5.92 -3.48 -26.29
CA GLY A 344 -5.40 -4.26 -25.17
C GLY A 344 -3.94 -3.97 -24.82
N PHE A 345 -3.18 -3.36 -25.73
CA PHE A 345 -1.81 -2.91 -25.45
C PHE A 345 -1.74 -1.82 -24.37
N LEU A 346 -2.83 -1.10 -24.06
CA LEU A 346 -2.87 -0.11 -22.99
C LEU A 346 -2.88 -0.73 -21.58
N LEU A 347 -3.29 -2.00 -21.47
CA LEU A 347 -3.27 -2.71 -20.20
C LEU A 347 -1.85 -3.16 -19.86
N SER A 348 -1.49 -3.08 -18.58
CA SER A 348 -0.23 -3.65 -18.12
C SER A 348 -0.17 -5.14 -18.40
N ARG A 349 0.99 -5.62 -18.85
CA ARG A 349 1.26 -7.06 -18.98
C ARG A 349 1.48 -7.77 -17.64
N VAL A 350 1.59 -7.03 -16.53
CA VAL A 350 1.89 -7.58 -15.20
C VAL A 350 0.62 -7.89 -14.44
N ASP A 351 -0.27 -6.91 -14.27
CA ASP A 351 -1.52 -7.06 -13.51
C ASP A 351 -2.78 -6.95 -14.38
N GLY A 352 -2.65 -6.59 -15.65
CA GLY A 352 -3.78 -6.42 -16.55
C GLY A 352 -4.63 -5.17 -16.26
N PHE A 353 -4.12 -4.23 -15.47
CA PHE A 353 -4.88 -3.07 -15.03
C PHE A 353 -4.35 -1.78 -15.66
N VAL A 354 -3.39 -1.07 -15.05
CA VAL A 354 -2.91 0.23 -15.56
C VAL A 354 -1.52 0.08 -16.20
N GLY A 355 -1.46 0.28 -17.51
CA GLY A 355 -0.25 0.30 -18.32
C GLY A 355 -0.02 1.65 -19.01
N TRP A 356 0.12 1.64 -20.34
CA TRP A 356 0.43 2.80 -21.18
C TRP A 356 -0.61 3.92 -21.17
#